data_AF-A0A260C2N8-F1
#
_entry.id   AF-A0A260C2N8-F1
#
_cell.length_a   1.000
_cell.length_b   1.000
_cell.length_c   1.000
_cell.angle_alpha   90.00
_cell.angle_beta   90.00
_cell.angle_gamma   90.00
#
_symmetry.space_group_name_H-M   'P 1'
#
loop_
_entity.id
_entity.type
_entity.pdbx_description
1 polymer ?
#
loop_
_entity_poly.entity_id
_entity_poly.type
_entity_poly.pdbx_seq_one_letter_code
_entity_poly.pdbx_strand_id
1 'polypeptide(L)'
;MENIGRPTPAEARSALDDIDRIQRAVRDTPWPVWLYPVDAVLLALFALTALLDSRVWFLGVAAVIIAVNVITGYRMGTPWALPTDRGFLTCVALAGFCVVLAQAVGNPSGPAWPVVLLAVAAFSIFSIGSILHYRGTRR
;
A
#
# COMPACT_ATOMS: atom_id res chain seq x y z
N MET A 1 -13.62 -45.00 -14.82
CA MET A 1 -12.72 -44.28 -13.90
C MET A 1 -11.62 -43.70 -14.75
N GLU A 2 -11.64 -42.39 -14.96
CA GLU A 2 -10.67 -41.69 -15.79
C GLU A 2 -9.31 -41.74 -15.09
N ASN A 3 -8.32 -42.39 -15.71
CA ASN A 3 -6.96 -42.47 -15.18
C ASN A 3 -6.30 -41.11 -15.43
N ILE A 4 -6.41 -40.20 -14.47
CA ILE A 4 -5.73 -38.89 -14.52
C ILE A 4 -4.24 -39.18 -14.31
N GLY A 5 -3.54 -39.48 -15.40
CA GLY A 5 -2.09 -39.68 -15.39
C GLY A 5 -1.42 -38.47 -14.73
N ARG A 6 -0.34 -38.70 -13.98
CA ARG A 6 0.41 -37.60 -13.37
C ARG A 6 0.82 -36.61 -14.48
N PRO A 7 0.49 -35.31 -14.34
CA PRO A 7 0.86 -34.33 -15.34
C PRO A 7 2.37 -34.31 -15.51
N THR A 8 2.80 -34.17 -16.76
CA THR A 8 4.21 -33.98 -17.09
C THR A 8 4.73 -32.69 -16.46
N PRO A 9 6.05 -32.55 -16.24
CA PRO A 9 6.62 -31.30 -15.72
C PRO A 9 6.26 -30.07 -16.56
N ALA A 10 6.07 -30.23 -17.88
CA ALA A 10 5.67 -29.16 -18.79
C ALA A 10 4.21 -28.73 -18.57
N GLU A 11 3.29 -29.69 -18.44
CA GLU A 11 1.88 -29.42 -18.14
C GLU A 11 1.71 -28.77 -16.76
N ALA A 12 2.45 -29.25 -15.76
CA ALA A 12 2.46 -28.65 -14.43
C ALA A 12 2.97 -27.20 -14.46
N ARG A 13 4.01 -26.91 -15.25
CA ARG A 13 4.56 -25.55 -15.39
C ARG A 13 3.57 -24.62 -16.09
N SER A 14 2.95 -25.08 -17.17
CA SER A 14 1.91 -24.31 -17.88
C SER A 14 0.72 -23.99 -16.97
N ALA A 15 0.28 -24.96 -16.15
CA ALA A 15 -0.81 -24.74 -15.20
C ALA A 15 -0.44 -23.71 -14.12
N LEU A 16 0.80 -23.72 -13.62
CA LEU A 16 1.28 -22.71 -12.66
C LEU A 16 1.39 -21.32 -13.30
N ASP A 17 1.86 -21.22 -14.53
CA ASP A 17 1.94 -19.95 -15.27
C ASP A 17 0.53 -19.36 -15.51
N ASP A 18 -0.45 -20.21 -15.82
CA ASP A 18 -1.85 -19.81 -15.97
C ASP A 18 -2.46 -19.33 -14.65
N ILE A 19 -2.18 -20.02 -13.54
CA ILE A 19 -2.61 -19.60 -12.19
C ILE A 19 -1.99 -18.25 -11.84
N ASP A 20 -0.69 -18.06 -12.05
CA ASP A 20 0.01 -16.81 -11.75
C ASP A 20 -0.54 -15.65 -12.59
N ARG A 21 -0.85 -15.88 -13.87
CA ARG A 21 -1.51 -14.89 -14.73
C ARG A 21 -2.90 -14.50 -14.19
N ILE A 22 -3.71 -15.48 -13.75
CA ILE A 22 -5.04 -15.21 -13.18
C ILE A 22 -4.93 -14.45 -11.86
N GLN A 23 -3.99 -14.84 -10.99
CA GLN A 23 -3.75 -14.14 -9.73
C GLN A 23 -3.30 -12.70 -9.96
N ARG A 24 -2.42 -12.46 -10.94
CA ARG A 24 -2.01 -11.11 -11.34
C ARG A 24 -3.19 -10.29 -11.86
N ALA A 25 -4.03 -10.87 -12.73
CA ALA A 25 -5.22 -10.18 -13.25
C ALA A 25 -6.19 -9.74 -12.13
N VAL A 26 -6.36 -10.57 -11.11
CA VAL A 26 -7.18 -10.23 -9.93
C VAL A 26 -6.50 -9.18 -9.06
N ARG A 27 -5.19 -9.31 -8.84
CA ARG A 27 -4.36 -8.45 -7.99
C ARG A 27 -4.16 -7.04 -8.55
N ASP A 28 -4.06 -6.91 -9.86
CA ASP A 28 -3.87 -5.63 -10.54
C ASP A 28 -5.20 -4.94 -10.90
N THR A 29 -6.32 -5.41 -10.33
CA THR A 29 -7.60 -4.71 -10.41
C THR A 29 -7.42 -3.28 -9.86
N PRO A 30 -7.81 -2.24 -10.61
CA PRO A 30 -7.63 -0.86 -10.18
C PRO A 30 -8.36 -0.62 -8.85
N TRP A 31 -7.65 0.03 -7.93
CA TRP A 31 -8.25 0.40 -6.66
C TRP A 31 -9.35 1.46 -6.86
N PRO A 32 -10.32 1.57 -5.94
CA PRO A 32 -11.26 2.68 -5.92
C PRO A 32 -10.49 4.00 -5.92
N VAL A 33 -10.87 4.91 -6.82
CA VAL A 33 -10.16 6.20 -7.03
C VAL A 33 -10.02 7.01 -5.73
N TRP A 34 -11.00 6.91 -4.83
CA TRP A 34 -10.99 7.60 -3.55
C TRP A 34 -9.97 7.04 -2.55
N LEU A 35 -9.52 5.79 -2.70
CA LEU A 35 -8.61 5.14 -1.77
C LEU A 35 -7.21 5.80 -1.83
N TYR A 36 -6.75 6.14 -3.03
CA TYR A 36 -5.46 6.81 -3.23
C TYR A 36 -5.28 8.11 -2.42
N PRO A 37 -6.17 9.13 -2.52
CA PRO A 37 -6.03 10.33 -1.71
C PRO A 37 -6.25 10.06 -0.21
N VAL A 38 -7.08 9.07 0.16
CA VAL A 38 -7.28 8.71 1.57
C VAL A 38 -6.00 8.14 2.18
N ASP A 39 -5.34 7.19 1.53
CA ASP A 39 -4.07 6.62 2.02
C ASP A 39 -2.96 7.69 2.06
N ALA A 40 -2.91 8.60 1.07
CA ALA A 40 -1.96 9.71 1.10
C ALA A 40 -2.14 10.58 2.36
N VAL A 41 -3.38 10.94 2.68
CA VAL A 41 -3.71 11.72 3.88
C VAL A 41 -3.40 10.92 5.15
N LEU A 42 -3.77 9.64 5.20
CA LEU A 42 -3.55 8.80 6.37
C LEU A 42 -2.05 8.61 6.66
N LEU A 43 -1.21 8.45 5.62
CA LEU A 43 0.26 8.39 5.80
C LEU A 43 0.83 9.70 6.33
N ALA A 44 0.32 10.84 5.84
CA ALA A 44 0.72 12.15 6.36
C ALA A 44 0.31 12.31 7.84
N LEU A 45 -0.93 11.96 8.18
CA LEU A 45 -1.41 11.95 9.56
C LEU A 45 -0.58 11.00 10.43
N PHE A 46 -0.19 9.84 9.89
CA PHE A 46 0.61 8.87 10.62
C PHE A 46 2.02 9.41 10.90
N ALA A 47 2.63 10.14 9.98
CA ALA A 47 3.87 10.87 10.26
C ALA A 47 3.68 11.94 11.34
N LEU A 48 2.58 12.71 11.28
CA LEU A 48 2.29 13.79 12.23
C LEU A 48 2.03 13.29 13.66
N THR A 49 1.70 12.01 13.88
CA THR A 49 1.55 11.48 15.24
C THR A 49 2.84 11.57 16.05
N ALA A 50 3.99 11.71 15.40
CA ALA A 50 5.29 11.90 16.06
C ALA A 50 5.39 13.21 16.88
N LEU A 51 4.47 14.16 16.65
CA LEU A 51 4.35 15.41 17.41
C LEU A 51 3.42 15.29 18.62
N LEU A 52 2.82 14.11 18.85
CA LEU A 52 1.86 13.89 19.91
C LEU A 52 2.51 13.10 21.05
N ASP A 53 2.26 13.50 22.29
CA ASP A 53 2.73 12.80 23.50
C ASP A 53 1.99 11.48 23.79
N SER A 54 1.18 10.97 22.85
CA SER A 54 0.34 9.79 23.08
C SER A 54 0.46 8.77 21.97
N ARG A 55 0.92 7.57 22.36
CA ARG A 55 0.96 6.37 21.49
C ARG A 55 -0.43 5.91 21.04
N VAL A 56 -1.51 6.36 21.70
CA VAL A 56 -2.88 6.01 21.30
C VAL A 56 -3.19 6.56 19.90
N TRP A 57 -2.69 7.77 19.56
CA TRP A 57 -2.88 8.33 18.23
C TRP A 57 -2.12 7.56 17.16
N PHE A 58 -0.89 7.15 17.44
CA PHE A 58 -0.12 6.29 16.55
C PHE A 58 -0.87 4.99 16.25
N LEU A 59 -1.32 4.28 17.30
CA LEU A 59 -2.06 3.03 17.16
C LEU A 59 -3.41 3.23 16.47
N GLY A 60 -4.11 4.34 16.78
CA GLY A 60 -5.38 4.68 16.18
C GLY A 60 -5.27 4.93 14.68
N VAL A 61 -4.30 5.73 14.24
CA VAL A 61 -4.08 5.98 12.80
C VAL A 61 -3.64 4.71 12.08
N ALA A 62 -2.75 3.91 12.68
CA ALA A 62 -2.36 2.61 12.13
C ALA A 62 -3.56 1.66 11.96
N ALA A 63 -4.44 1.60 12.97
CA ALA A 63 -5.66 0.79 12.91
C ALA A 63 -6.62 1.28 11.80
N VAL A 64 -6.76 2.59 11.61
CA VAL A 64 -7.58 3.16 10.52
C VAL A 64 -7.00 2.81 9.15
N ILE A 65 -5.68 2.94 8.95
CA ILE A 65 -5.02 2.54 7.69
C ILE A 65 -5.32 1.08 7.38
N ILE A 66 -5.11 0.19 8.35
CA ILE A 66 -5.35 -1.25 8.19
C ILE A 66 -6.82 -1.49 7.89
N ALA A 67 -7.74 -0.91 8.66
CA ALA A 67 -9.17 -1.14 8.49
C ALA A 67 -9.67 -0.68 7.11
N VAL A 68 -9.30 0.52 6.67
CA VAL A 68 -9.69 1.06 5.36
C VAL A 68 -9.19 0.15 4.22
N ASN A 69 -7.92 -0.26 4.27
CA ASN A 69 -7.33 -1.09 3.24
C ASN A 69 -7.90 -2.52 3.23
N VAL A 70 -8.06 -3.14 4.41
CA VAL A 70 -8.62 -4.49 4.53
C VAL A 70 -10.08 -4.53 4.11
N ILE A 71 -10.92 -3.60 4.58
CA ILE A 71 -12.35 -3.54 4.20
C ILE A 71 -12.49 -3.31 2.69
N THR A 72 -11.69 -2.40 2.13
CA THR A 72 -11.72 -2.12 0.69
C THR A 72 -11.25 -3.32 -0.13
N GLY A 73 -10.15 -3.95 0.28
CA GLY A 73 -9.66 -5.17 -0.36
C GLY A 73 -10.67 -6.31 -0.31
N TYR A 74 -11.38 -6.51 0.82
CA TYR A 74 -12.47 -7.49 0.88
C TYR A 74 -13.60 -7.17 -0.10
N ARG A 75 -13.98 -5.89 -0.25
CA ARG A 75 -14.99 -5.46 -1.23
C ARG A 75 -14.56 -5.66 -2.68
N MET A 76 -13.25 -5.66 -2.95
CA MET A 76 -12.68 -5.94 -4.26
C MET A 76 -12.42 -7.43 -4.52
N GLY A 77 -12.62 -8.31 -3.52
CA GLY A 77 -12.26 -9.72 -3.60
C GLY A 77 -10.76 -10.01 -3.41
N THR A 78 -10.00 -9.02 -2.95
CA THR A 78 -8.54 -9.03 -2.88
C THR A 78 -7.98 -8.39 -1.59
N PRO A 79 -8.35 -8.90 -0.40
CA PRO A 79 -8.08 -8.25 0.91
C PRO A 79 -6.61 -7.92 1.20
N TRP A 80 -5.68 -8.65 0.58
CA TRP A 80 -4.23 -8.52 0.80
C TRP A 80 -3.43 -8.35 -0.48
N ALA A 81 -4.09 -8.02 -1.59
CA ALA A 81 -3.43 -7.85 -2.87
C ALA A 81 -2.71 -6.50 -2.91
N LEU A 82 -1.38 -6.54 -2.79
CA LEU A 82 -0.53 -5.38 -3.06
C LEU A 82 -0.38 -5.20 -4.57
N PRO A 83 -0.44 -4.01 -5.17
CA PRO A 83 -0.21 -3.87 -6.60
C PRO A 83 1.16 -4.42 -7.02
N THR A 84 1.29 -4.96 -8.24
CA THR A 84 2.58 -5.46 -8.74
C THR A 84 3.48 -4.38 -9.35
N ASP A 85 2.95 -3.18 -9.56
CA ASP A 85 3.67 -2.06 -10.15
C ASP A 85 4.87 -1.63 -9.27
N ARG A 86 6.08 -1.88 -9.78
CA ARG A 86 7.33 -1.60 -9.06
C ARG A 86 7.49 -0.11 -8.76
N GLY A 87 7.01 0.77 -9.63
CA GLY A 87 7.07 2.22 -9.44
C GLY A 87 6.24 2.63 -8.23
N PHE A 88 4.98 2.19 -8.18
CA PHE A 88 4.08 2.40 -7.07
C PHE A 88 4.64 1.83 -5.77
N LEU A 89 5.09 0.58 -5.76
CA LEU A 89 5.68 -0.04 -4.56
C LEU A 89 6.91 0.73 -4.06
N THR A 90 7.73 1.26 -4.95
CA THR A 90 8.87 2.12 -4.59
C THR A 90 8.40 3.41 -3.92
N CYS A 91 7.37 4.07 -4.47
CA CYS A 91 6.76 5.24 -3.84
C CYS A 91 6.15 4.92 -2.47
N VAL A 92 5.45 3.79 -2.32
CA VAL A 92 4.89 3.34 -1.04
C VAL A 92 6.00 3.12 -0.01
N ALA A 93 7.09 2.45 -0.39
CA ALA A 93 8.23 2.22 0.49
C ALA A 93 8.90 3.53 0.93
N LEU A 94 9.11 4.46 0.00
CA LEU A 94 9.68 5.78 0.30
C LEU A 94 8.77 6.62 1.21
N ALA A 95 7.45 6.60 0.96
CA ALA A 95 6.49 7.28 1.83
C ALA A 95 6.48 6.68 3.24
N GLY A 96 6.52 5.34 3.35
CA GLY A 96 6.68 4.65 4.63
C GLY A 96 7.99 4.98 5.34
N PHE A 97 9.09 5.11 4.60
CA PHE A 97 10.38 5.54 5.14
C PHE A 97 10.31 6.96 5.72
N CYS A 98 9.63 7.90 5.04
CA CYS A 98 9.36 9.23 5.58
C CYS A 98 8.58 9.19 6.90
N VAL A 99 7.56 8.32 7.01
CA VAL A 99 6.81 8.13 8.27
C VAL A 99 7.72 7.61 9.37
N VAL A 100 8.55 6.59 9.11
CA VAL A 100 9.50 6.05 10.09
C VAL A 100 10.49 7.11 10.55
N LEU A 101 11.06 7.88 9.61
CA LEU A 101 11.95 8.98 9.95
C LEU A 101 11.24 10.05 10.80
N ALA A 102 9.98 10.37 10.50
CA ALA A 102 9.20 11.32 11.28
C ALA A 102 9.05 10.86 12.73
N GLN A 103 8.77 9.56 12.95
CA GLN A 103 8.72 8.99 14.30
C GLN A 103 10.09 8.99 14.99
N ALA A 104 11.18 8.80 14.25
CA ALA A 104 12.54 8.77 14.81
C ALA A 104 13.06 10.15 15.23
N VAL A 105 12.72 11.20 14.48
CA VAL A 105 13.16 12.58 14.76
C VAL A 105 12.12 13.40 15.53
N GLY A 106 10.92 12.86 15.70
CA GLY A 106 9.80 13.53 16.36
C GLY A 106 10.09 13.84 17.82
N ASN A 107 9.87 15.08 18.20
CA ASN A 107 9.95 15.55 19.58
C ASN A 107 8.78 16.53 19.83
N PRO A 108 7.78 16.16 20.65
CA PRO A 108 6.63 17.01 20.94
C PRO A 108 6.97 18.39 21.53
N SER A 109 8.09 18.49 22.25
CA SER A 109 8.61 19.75 22.81
C SER A 109 9.61 20.46 21.89
N GLY A 110 9.92 19.89 20.73
CA GLY A 110 10.91 20.38 19.79
C GLY A 110 10.31 21.14 18.60
N PRO A 111 11.15 21.56 17.64
CA PRO A 111 10.67 22.18 16.41
C PRO A 111 9.83 21.19 15.60
N ALA A 112 8.59 21.56 15.25
CA ALA A 112 7.68 20.69 14.50
C ALA A 112 8.02 20.57 12.99
N TRP A 113 8.77 21.53 12.44
CA TRP A 113 9.01 21.65 11.01
C TRP A 113 9.65 20.40 10.35
N PRO A 114 10.58 19.63 10.96
CA PRO A 114 11.15 18.44 10.32
C PRO A 114 10.09 17.36 10.11
N VAL A 115 9.23 17.14 11.11
CA VAL A 115 8.12 16.17 11.02
C VAL A 115 7.11 16.61 9.98
N VAL A 116 6.77 17.91 9.93
CA VAL A 116 5.86 18.46 8.93
C VAL A 116 6.41 18.27 7.52
N LEU A 117 7.70 18.53 7.28
CA LEU A 117 8.33 18.29 5.98
C LEU A 117 8.29 16.81 5.57
N LEU A 118 8.55 15.89 6.52
CA LEU A 118 8.47 14.45 6.27
C LEU A 118 7.04 13.99 5.99
N ALA A 119 6.04 14.55 6.67
CA ALA A 119 4.63 14.27 6.42
C ALA A 119 4.21 14.75 5.01
N VAL A 120 4.62 15.96 4.61
CA VAL A 120 4.37 16.50 3.25
C VAL A 120 5.10 15.66 2.19
N ALA A 121 6.32 15.20 2.46
CA ALA A 121 7.06 14.32 1.58
C ALA A 121 6.35 12.97 1.41
N ALA A 122 5.91 12.33 2.51
CA ALA A 122 5.17 11.08 2.48
C ALA A 122 3.89 11.21 1.63
N PHE A 123 3.10 12.25 1.88
CA PHE A 123 1.90 12.57 1.10
C PHE A 123 2.20 12.71 -0.40
N SER A 124 3.22 13.51 -0.74
CA SER A 124 3.55 13.84 -2.13
C SER A 124 4.08 12.62 -2.88
N ILE A 125 4.99 11.85 -2.27
CA ILE A 125 5.57 10.64 -2.85
C ILE A 125 4.47 9.60 -3.10
N PHE A 126 3.61 9.35 -2.12
CA PHE A 126 2.51 8.40 -2.29
C PHE A 126 1.52 8.86 -3.37
N SER A 127 1.20 10.15 -3.40
CA SER A 127 0.30 10.72 -4.42
C SER A 127 0.88 10.58 -5.84
N ILE A 128 2.18 10.83 -6.02
CA ILE A 128 2.87 10.61 -7.31
C ILE A 128 2.78 9.15 -7.72
N GLY A 129 3.12 8.22 -6.81
CA GLY A 129 2.99 6.79 -7.07
C GLY A 129 1.56 6.41 -7.46
N SER A 130 0.57 6.93 -6.73
CA SER A 130 -0.85 6.66 -6.99
C SER A 130 -1.29 7.11 -8.38
N ILE A 131 -0.85 8.29 -8.83
CA ILE A 131 -1.14 8.79 -10.18
C ILE A 131 -0.52 7.88 -11.24
N LEU A 132 0.72 7.44 -11.04
CA LEU A 132 1.41 6.53 -11.97
C LEU A 132 0.69 5.18 -12.05
N HIS A 133 0.35 4.61 -10.90
CA HIS A 133 -0.36 3.33 -10.82
C HIS A 133 -1.77 3.39 -11.44
N TYR A 134 -2.54 4.44 -11.12
CA TYR A 134 -3.86 4.66 -11.69
C TYR A 134 -3.83 4.83 -13.21
N ARG A 135 -2.81 5.53 -13.75
CA ARG A 135 -2.61 5.65 -15.19
C ARG A 135 -2.19 4.33 -15.83
N GLY A 136 -1.38 3.54 -15.14
CA GLY A 136 -0.90 2.23 -15.62
C GLY A 136 -2.02 1.18 -15.70
N THR A 137 -2.98 1.20 -14.77
CA THR A 137 -4.10 0.24 -14.70
C THR A 137 -5.25 0.56 -15.67
N ARG A 138 -5.22 1.71 -16.34
CA ARG A 138 -6.26 2.14 -17.31
C ARG A 138 -5.80 2.14 -18.77
N ARG A 139 -4.54 1.79 -19.04
CA ARG A 139 -4.01 1.61 -20.40
C ARG A 139 -4.18 0.16 -20.83
#